data_AF-A0A1M3BPJ2-F1
#
_entry.id   AF-A0A1M3BPJ2-F1
#
_cell.length_a   1.000
_cell.length_b   1.000
_cell.length_c   1.000
_cell.angle_alpha   90.00
_cell.angle_beta   90.00
_cell.angle_gamma   90.00
#
_symmetry.space_group_name_H-M   'P 1'
#
loop_
_entity.id
_entity.type
_entity.pdbx_description
1 polymer ?
#
loop_
_entity_poly.entity_id
_entity_poly.type
_entity_poly.pdbx_seq_one_letter_code
_entity_poly.pdbx_strand_id
1 'polypeptide(L)'
;EIQSMIQSGSLKPGEKIPSQREFSQKFGISRASLREALLTLETLGLLKTEAGRGTFVSGGAPAASNHMGPWRYSDSYSVFDVFQTRIMLEGQMASLAAGRLMANQLDQMEKMTQQMEQGWAQQDLLANVEADLEFHAIIASACSNTMLRALYQTVREQLTATQRQAIPITDPA
;
A
#
# COMPACT_ATOMS: atom_id res chain seq x y z
N GLU A 1 -6.19 11.21 -7.72
CA GLU A 1 -7.49 11.81 -8.12
C GLU A 1 -8.66 11.37 -7.26
N ILE A 2 -8.99 10.06 -7.16
CA ILE A 2 -10.14 9.58 -6.35
C ILE A 2 -10.03 10.02 -4.88
N GLN A 3 -8.85 9.92 -4.25
CA GLN A 3 -8.63 10.42 -2.89
C GLN A 3 -8.93 11.93 -2.77
N SER A 4 -8.48 12.74 -3.75
CA SER A 4 -8.77 14.17 -3.78
C SER A 4 -10.27 14.45 -3.95
N MET A 5 -11.00 13.64 -4.74
CA MET A 5 -12.46 13.73 -4.83
C MET A 5 -13.14 13.43 -3.48
N ILE A 6 -12.61 12.47 -2.71
CA ILE A 6 -13.11 12.14 -1.36
C ILE A 6 -12.78 13.29 -0.39
N GLN A 7 -11.54 13.75 -0.35
CA GLN A 7 -11.07 14.84 0.53
C GLN A 7 -11.78 16.17 0.25
N SER A 8 -12.04 16.49 -1.02
CA SER A 8 -12.77 17.70 -1.42
C SER A 8 -14.29 17.61 -1.20
N GLY A 9 -14.81 16.43 -0.86
CA GLY A 9 -16.25 16.19 -0.72
C GLY A 9 -17.01 16.06 -2.05
N SER A 10 -16.30 16.00 -3.18
CA SER A 10 -16.90 15.69 -4.49
C SER A 10 -17.50 14.28 -4.52
N LEU A 11 -16.90 13.35 -3.77
CA LEU A 11 -17.47 12.06 -3.41
C LEU A 11 -17.80 12.10 -1.92
N LYS A 12 -19.09 11.95 -1.59
CA LYS A 12 -19.56 12.12 -0.20
C LYS A 12 -19.45 10.82 0.60
N PRO A 13 -19.22 10.90 1.93
CA PRO A 13 -19.38 9.77 2.84
C PRO A 13 -20.67 8.97 2.57
N GLY A 14 -20.54 7.65 2.42
CA GLY A 14 -21.65 6.72 2.11
C GLY A 14 -22.10 6.70 0.64
N GLU A 15 -21.53 7.55 -0.23
CA GLU A 15 -21.84 7.56 -1.65
C GLU A 15 -21.28 6.31 -2.34
N LYS A 16 -22.08 5.68 -3.20
CA LYS A 16 -21.65 4.55 -4.02
C LYS A 16 -20.85 5.07 -5.21
N ILE A 17 -19.61 4.61 -5.37
CA ILE A 17 -18.81 4.95 -6.56
C ILE A 17 -19.28 4.14 -7.79
N PRO A 18 -19.06 4.63 -9.02
CA PRO A 18 -19.36 3.90 -10.24
C PRO A 18 -18.72 2.52 -10.29
N SER A 19 -19.26 1.64 -11.13
CA SER A 19 -18.65 0.32 -11.32
C SER A 19 -17.22 0.44 -11.86
N GLN A 20 -16.36 -0.55 -11.59
CA GLN A 20 -14.98 -0.54 -12.10
C GLN A 20 -14.90 -0.34 -13.62
N ARG A 21 -15.89 -0.84 -14.37
CA ARG A 21 -15.97 -0.64 -15.81
C ARG A 21 -16.15 0.85 -16.14
N GLU A 22 -17.15 1.48 -15.56
CA GLU A 22 -17.48 2.89 -15.81
C GLU A 22 -16.37 3.81 -15.34
N PHE A 23 -15.80 3.56 -14.15
CA PHE A 23 -14.71 4.37 -13.65
C PHE A 23 -13.43 4.22 -14.49
N SER A 24 -13.10 3.01 -14.95
CA SER A 24 -11.91 2.81 -15.78
C SER A 24 -12.01 3.57 -17.10
N GLN A 25 -13.22 3.65 -17.68
CA GLN A 25 -13.50 4.44 -18.88
C GLN A 25 -13.41 5.93 -18.59
N LYS A 26 -13.95 6.40 -17.46
CA LYS A 26 -13.89 7.82 -17.05
C LYS A 26 -12.45 8.31 -16.89
N PHE A 27 -11.58 7.51 -16.28
CA PHE A 27 -10.17 7.87 -16.04
C PHE A 27 -9.23 7.48 -17.18
N GLY A 28 -9.72 6.78 -18.22
CA GLY A 28 -8.87 6.33 -19.34
C GLY A 28 -7.78 5.33 -18.95
N ILE A 29 -7.98 4.57 -17.87
CA ILE A 29 -7.01 3.58 -17.36
C ILE A 29 -7.51 2.15 -17.52
N SER A 30 -6.59 1.19 -17.40
CA SER A 30 -6.98 -0.23 -17.42
C SER A 30 -7.82 -0.59 -16.21
N ARG A 31 -8.70 -1.59 -16.36
CA ARG A 31 -9.49 -2.15 -15.24
C ARG A 31 -8.61 -2.72 -14.12
N ALA A 32 -7.48 -3.32 -14.48
CA ALA A 32 -6.52 -3.84 -13.52
C ALA A 32 -5.92 -2.70 -12.67
N SER A 33 -5.47 -1.62 -13.33
CA SER A 33 -4.94 -0.43 -12.65
C SER A 33 -5.96 0.22 -11.73
N LEU A 34 -7.21 0.37 -12.18
CA LEU A 34 -8.28 0.90 -11.34
C LEU A 34 -8.54 -0.01 -10.13
N ARG A 35 -8.59 -1.33 -10.34
CA ARG A 35 -8.77 -2.29 -9.25
C ARG A 35 -7.68 -2.14 -8.20
N GLU A 36 -6.42 -2.00 -8.59
CA GLU A 36 -5.31 -1.76 -7.66
C GLU A 36 -5.49 -0.47 -6.87
N ALA A 37 -5.88 0.62 -7.54
CA ALA A 37 -6.14 1.89 -6.89
C ALA A 37 -7.28 1.79 -5.87
N LEU A 38 -8.40 1.15 -6.24
CA LEU A 38 -9.54 0.98 -5.34
C LEU A 38 -9.23 0.08 -4.15
N LEU A 39 -8.47 -1.00 -4.35
CA LEU A 39 -7.99 -1.86 -3.24
C LEU A 39 -7.10 -1.08 -2.28
N THR A 40 -6.21 -0.24 -2.81
CA THR A 40 -5.35 0.62 -1.99
C THR A 40 -6.20 1.58 -1.17
N LEU A 41 -7.15 2.29 -1.79
CA LEU A 41 -8.06 3.20 -1.09
C LEU A 41 -8.96 2.50 -0.06
N GLU A 42 -9.40 1.27 -0.34
CA GLU A 42 -10.15 0.46 0.61
C GLU A 42 -9.30 0.03 1.80
N THR A 43 -8.03 -0.34 1.56
CA THR A 43 -7.09 -0.69 2.64
C THR A 43 -6.76 0.52 3.51
N LEU A 44 -6.66 1.69 2.90
CA LEU A 44 -6.49 2.98 3.59
C LEU A 44 -7.77 3.45 4.31
N GLY A 45 -8.86 2.66 4.26
CA GLY A 45 -10.12 2.98 4.92
C GLY A 45 -10.92 4.10 4.25
N LEU A 46 -10.51 4.59 3.08
CA LEU A 46 -11.20 5.66 2.34
C LEU A 46 -12.42 5.14 1.56
N LEU A 47 -12.39 3.86 1.21
CA LEU A 47 -13.49 3.14 0.57
C LEU A 47 -13.86 1.89 1.37
N LYS A 48 -15.06 1.38 1.12
CA LYS A 48 -15.52 0.09 1.62
C LYS A 48 -16.27 -0.66 0.52
N THR A 49 -15.86 -1.88 0.23
CA THR A 49 -16.58 -2.77 -0.69
C THR A 49 -17.58 -3.62 0.08
N GLU A 50 -18.83 -3.61 -0.38
CA GLU A 50 -19.90 -4.47 0.13
C GLU A 50 -20.28 -5.47 -0.96
N ALA A 51 -20.03 -6.76 -0.68
CA ALA A 51 -20.27 -7.84 -1.63
C ALA A 51 -21.71 -7.79 -2.18
N GLY A 52 -21.83 -7.80 -3.51
CA GLY A 52 -23.12 -7.69 -4.22
C GLY A 52 -23.77 -6.30 -4.22
N ARG A 53 -23.32 -5.35 -3.39
CA ARG A 53 -23.88 -3.99 -3.31
C ARG A 53 -23.03 -2.94 -4.01
N GLY A 54 -21.71 -3.13 -4.06
CA GLY A 54 -20.75 -2.24 -4.71
C GLY A 54 -19.75 -1.62 -3.74
N THR A 55 -19.00 -0.61 -4.20
CA THR A 55 -18.00 0.10 -3.41
C THR A 55 -18.52 1.47 -3.01
N PHE A 56 -18.30 1.88 -1.76
CA PHE A 56 -18.82 3.10 -1.16
C PHE A 56 -17.68 3.91 -0.53
N VAL A 57 -17.85 5.23 -0.47
CA VAL A 57 -16.96 6.11 0.29
C VAL A 57 -17.18 5.89 1.78
N SER A 58 -16.09 5.72 2.53
CA SER A 58 -16.18 5.49 3.98
C SER A 58 -16.78 6.68 4.73
N GLY A 59 -17.54 6.37 5.78
CA GLY A 59 -18.46 7.29 6.44
C GLY A 59 -17.90 8.17 7.57
N GLY A 60 -16.63 8.02 7.95
CA GLY A 60 -16.04 8.69 9.11
C GLY A 60 -14.62 9.17 8.84
N ALA A 61 -14.09 10.00 9.74
CA ALA A 61 -12.63 10.13 9.92
C ALA A 61 -12.01 8.72 9.96
N PRO A 62 -10.73 8.52 9.62
CA PRO A 62 -10.06 7.24 9.81
C PRO A 62 -10.11 6.92 11.31
N ALA A 63 -11.23 6.37 11.76
CA ALA A 63 -11.31 5.68 13.02
C ALA A 63 -10.23 4.63 12.88
N ALA A 64 -9.42 4.48 13.92
CA ALA A 64 -8.63 3.30 14.17
C ALA A 64 -9.58 2.09 14.28
N SER A 65 -10.27 1.76 13.19
CA SER A 65 -10.88 0.46 13.04
C SER A 65 -9.69 -0.46 12.94
N ASN A 66 -9.46 -1.22 14.01
CA ASN A 66 -8.62 -2.42 14.06
C ASN A 66 -9.03 -3.51 13.03
N HIS A 67 -9.79 -3.13 12.02
CA HIS A 67 -10.16 -3.93 10.88
C HIS A 67 -9.15 -3.60 9.79
N MET A 68 -8.13 -4.45 9.69
CA MET A 68 -7.35 -4.56 8.46
C MET A 68 -8.35 -4.64 7.30
N GLY A 69 -8.15 -3.81 6.27
CA GLY A 69 -8.96 -3.89 5.06
C GLY A 69 -8.92 -5.32 4.49
N PRO A 70 -9.88 -5.70 3.63
CA PRO A 70 -9.91 -7.03 3.05
C PRO A 70 -8.54 -7.43 2.47
N TRP A 71 -7.98 -8.50 3.02
CA TRP A 71 -6.68 -9.01 2.60
C TRP A 71 -6.80 -9.68 1.23
N ARG A 72 -6.16 -9.10 0.22
CA ARG A 72 -6.27 -9.52 -1.20
C ARG A 72 -6.03 -11.01 -1.43
N TYR A 73 -5.14 -11.62 -0.66
CA TYR A 73 -4.72 -13.01 -0.86
C TYR A 73 -5.28 -13.95 0.24
N SER A 74 -6.39 -13.59 0.88
CA SER A 74 -7.00 -14.39 1.96
C SER A 74 -7.33 -15.82 1.57
N ASP A 75 -7.61 -16.07 0.29
CA ASP A 75 -7.90 -17.41 -0.21
C ASP A 75 -6.65 -18.31 -0.32
N SER A 76 -5.45 -17.72 -0.26
CA SER A 76 -4.18 -18.44 -0.44
C SER A 76 -3.29 -18.39 0.79
N TYR A 77 -3.22 -17.25 1.48
CA TYR A 77 -2.32 -17.01 2.60
C TYR A 77 -3.00 -16.15 3.65
N SER A 78 -2.76 -16.42 4.93
CA SER A 78 -3.10 -15.45 5.96
C SER A 78 -2.18 -14.23 5.83
N VAL A 79 -2.65 -13.05 6.21
CA VAL A 79 -1.82 -11.84 6.20
C VAL A 79 -0.62 -11.97 7.15
N PHE A 80 -0.77 -12.75 8.23
CA PHE A 80 0.29 -13.02 9.20
C PHE A 80 1.43 -13.86 8.60
N ASP A 81 1.11 -14.89 7.81
CA ASP A 81 2.13 -15.71 7.14
C ASP A 81 2.97 -14.86 6.17
N VAL A 82 2.32 -13.90 5.50
CA VAL A 82 3.01 -12.98 4.60
C VAL A 82 3.90 -12.01 5.38
N PHE A 83 3.45 -11.48 6.52
CA PHE A 83 4.31 -10.66 7.40
C PHE A 83 5.52 -11.43 7.92
N GLN A 84 5.35 -12.67 8.38
CA GLN A 84 6.48 -13.51 8.81
C GLN A 84 7.48 -13.73 7.66
N THR A 85 6.97 -13.99 6.46
CA THR A 85 7.80 -14.13 5.26
C THR A 85 8.56 -12.84 4.96
N ARG A 86 7.92 -11.67 5.08
CA ARG A 86 8.59 -10.36 4.92
C ARG A 86 9.73 -10.18 5.90
N ILE A 87 9.51 -10.45 7.19
CA ILE A 87 10.55 -10.32 8.21
C ILE A 87 11.79 -11.17 7.85
N MET A 88 11.57 -12.41 7.41
CA MET A 88 12.66 -13.32 7.01
C MET A 88 13.39 -12.84 5.76
N LEU A 89 12.67 -12.40 4.73
CA LEU A 89 13.26 -11.98 3.46
C LEU A 89 13.87 -10.58 3.55
N GLU A 90 13.05 -9.57 3.86
CA GLU A 90 13.45 -8.16 3.84
C GLU A 90 14.51 -7.85 4.90
N GLY A 91 14.45 -8.49 6.08
CA GLY A 91 15.48 -8.35 7.11
C GLY A 91 16.86 -8.84 6.62
N GLN A 92 16.90 -10.00 5.97
CA GLN A 92 18.14 -10.53 5.41
C GLN A 92 18.62 -9.71 4.20
N MET A 93 17.70 -9.24 3.36
CA MET A 93 18.03 -8.36 2.24
C MET A 93 18.61 -7.03 2.71
N ALA A 94 18.04 -6.41 3.74
CA ALA A 94 18.55 -5.19 4.34
C ALA A 94 19.95 -5.39 4.92
N SER A 95 20.18 -6.50 5.64
CA SER A 95 21.51 -6.87 6.14
C SER A 95 22.54 -7.02 5.01
N LEU A 96 22.15 -7.62 3.89
CA LEU A 96 23.04 -7.78 2.72
C LEU A 96 23.22 -6.48 1.92
N ALA A 97 22.23 -5.59 1.92
CA ALA A 97 22.32 -4.27 1.30
C ALA A 97 23.19 -3.29 2.12
N ALA A 98 23.30 -3.51 3.43
CA ALA A 98 24.09 -2.67 4.32
C ALA A 98 25.55 -2.58 3.86
N GLY A 99 26.09 -1.35 3.88
CA GLY A 99 27.45 -1.05 3.40
C GLY A 99 27.64 -1.11 1.88
N ARG A 100 26.59 -1.39 1.10
CA ARG A 100 26.63 -1.44 -0.38
C ARG A 100 25.78 -0.37 -1.06
N LEU A 101 24.88 0.27 -0.32
CA LEU A 101 24.09 1.39 -0.82
C LEU A 101 25.00 2.57 -1.20
N MET A 102 24.78 3.11 -2.40
CA MET A 102 25.44 4.32 -2.87
C MET A 102 24.86 5.55 -2.16
N ALA A 103 25.63 6.64 -2.11
CA ALA A 103 25.20 7.89 -1.47
C ALA A 103 23.85 8.40 -2.02
N ASN A 104 23.66 8.38 -3.35
CA ASN A 104 22.40 8.77 -3.97
C ASN A 104 21.22 7.86 -3.60
N GLN A 105 21.46 6.57 -3.32
CA GLN A 105 20.41 5.66 -2.85
C GLN A 105 20.03 5.96 -1.40
N LEU A 106 21.01 6.31 -0.55
CA LEU A 106 20.76 6.75 0.82
C LEU A 106 19.97 8.06 0.85
N ASP A 107 20.35 9.04 0.03
CA ASP A 107 19.62 10.32 -0.12
C ASP A 107 18.18 10.07 -0.58
N GLN A 108 17.98 9.14 -1.52
CA GLN A 108 16.65 8.77 -2.00
C GLN A 108 15.83 8.09 -0.89
N MET A 109 16.42 7.17 -0.11
CA MET A 109 15.75 6.53 1.02
C MET A 109 15.35 7.55 2.10
N GLU A 110 16.23 8.50 2.42
CA GLU A 110 15.91 9.59 3.35
C GLU A 110 14.73 10.41 2.85
N LYS A 111 14.73 10.79 1.57
CA LYS A 111 13.60 11.49 0.94
C LYS A 111 12.31 10.68 1.04
N MET A 112 12.35 9.36 0.83
CA MET A 112 11.17 8.52 0.95
C MET A 112 10.65 8.52 2.40
N THR A 113 11.53 8.45 3.40
CA THR A 113 11.10 8.53 4.82
C THR A 113 10.44 9.87 5.15
N GLN A 114 10.98 10.98 4.66
CA GLN A 114 10.36 12.31 4.82
C GLN A 114 9.00 12.40 4.11
N GLN A 115 8.87 11.80 2.92
CA GLN A 115 7.60 11.75 2.20
C GLN A 115 6.55 10.89 2.92
N MET A 116 6.95 9.79 3.55
CA MET A 116 6.07 8.99 4.40
C MET A 116 5.53 9.84 5.57
N GLU A 117 6.41 10.55 6.29
CA GLU A 117 6.02 11.42 7.41
C GLU A 117 5.09 12.56 6.96
N GLN A 118 5.44 13.25 5.87
CA GLN A 118 4.62 14.34 5.32
C GLN A 118 3.26 13.84 4.82
N GLY A 119 3.24 12.72 4.10
CA GLY A 119 2.01 12.10 3.61
C GLY A 119 1.09 11.71 4.76
N TRP A 120 1.64 11.15 5.84
CA TRP A 120 0.86 10.87 7.04
C TRP A 120 0.28 12.14 7.69
N ALA A 121 1.12 13.16 7.92
CA ALA A 121 0.72 14.42 8.54
C ALA A 121 -0.36 15.16 7.74
N GLN A 122 -0.30 15.10 6.41
CA GLN A 122 -1.24 15.76 5.50
C GLN A 122 -2.44 14.87 5.14
N GLN A 123 -2.52 13.66 5.69
CA GLN A 123 -3.52 12.66 5.30
C GLN A 123 -3.48 12.32 3.80
N ASP A 124 -2.31 12.50 3.17
CA ASP A 124 -1.98 11.98 1.86
C ASP A 124 -1.43 10.55 1.98
N LEU A 125 -2.37 9.63 2.26
CA LEU A 125 -2.07 8.22 2.46
C LEU A 125 -1.56 7.51 1.19
N LEU A 126 -1.91 8.00 -0.01
CA LEU A 126 -1.35 7.45 -1.24
C LEU A 126 0.14 7.81 -1.38
N ALA A 127 0.51 9.07 -1.15
CA ALA A 127 1.91 9.47 -1.17
C ALA A 127 2.74 8.71 -0.13
N ASN A 128 2.17 8.46 1.06
CA ASN A 128 2.81 7.64 2.09
C ASN A 128 3.08 6.20 1.59
N VAL A 129 2.09 5.52 1.02
CA VAL A 129 2.23 4.16 0.48
C VAL A 129 3.22 4.10 -0.68
N GLU A 130 3.20 5.07 -1.60
CA GLU A 130 4.12 5.13 -2.72
C GLU A 130 5.59 5.28 -2.26
N ALA A 131 5.82 6.12 -1.24
CA ALA A 131 7.14 6.30 -0.65
C ALA A 131 7.64 5.04 0.08
N ASP A 132 6.76 4.34 0.81
CA ASP A 132 7.11 3.04 1.45
C ASP A 132 7.54 1.99 0.42
N LEU A 133 6.78 1.88 -0.68
CA LEU A 133 7.08 0.95 -1.75
C LEU A 133 8.44 1.20 -2.40
N GLU A 134 8.77 2.46 -2.66
CA GLU A 134 10.04 2.86 -3.25
C GLU A 134 11.20 2.62 -2.27
N PHE A 135 11.02 2.93 -0.98
CA PHE A 135 12.00 2.66 0.07
C PHE A 135 12.39 1.18 0.12
N HIS A 136 11.39 0.28 0.14
CA HIS A 136 11.63 -1.16 0.11
C HIS A 136 12.24 -1.66 -1.21
N ALA A 137 11.88 -1.05 -2.35
CA ALA A 137 12.46 -1.39 -3.64
C ALA A 137 13.97 -1.08 -3.70
N ILE A 138 14.41 0.03 -3.09
CA ILE A 138 15.83 0.38 -3.01
C ILE A 138 16.59 -0.70 -2.23
N ILE A 139 16.10 -1.11 -1.06
CA ILE A 139 16.68 -2.20 -0.25
C ILE A 139 16.77 -3.49 -1.07
N ALA A 140 15.67 -3.87 -1.72
CA ALA A 140 15.61 -5.08 -2.51
C ALA A 140 16.62 -5.07 -3.67
N SER A 141 16.78 -3.93 -4.34
CA SER A 141 17.73 -3.75 -5.45
C SER A 141 19.19 -3.82 -5.01
N ALA A 142 19.51 -3.32 -3.82
CA ALA A 142 20.86 -3.27 -3.26
C ALA A 142 21.31 -4.59 -2.61
N CYS A 143 20.37 -5.52 -2.36
CA CYS A 143 20.71 -6.85 -1.86
C CYS A 143 21.65 -7.57 -2.82
N SER A 144 22.85 -7.95 -2.37
CA SER A 144 23.86 -8.59 -3.24
C SER A 144 23.52 -10.03 -3.64
N ASN A 145 22.62 -10.70 -2.91
CA ASN A 145 22.22 -12.08 -3.20
C ASN A 145 21.17 -12.13 -4.32
N THR A 146 21.60 -12.51 -5.52
CA THR A 146 20.77 -12.57 -6.74
C THR A 146 19.62 -13.57 -6.61
N MET A 147 19.84 -14.72 -5.95
CA MET A 147 18.80 -15.72 -5.68
C MET A 147 17.74 -15.16 -4.73
N LEU A 148 18.16 -14.47 -3.67
CA LEU A 148 17.23 -13.85 -2.72
C LEU A 148 16.40 -12.74 -3.38
N ARG A 149 16.99 -11.93 -4.26
CA ARG A 149 16.24 -10.95 -5.07
C ARG A 149 15.22 -11.63 -5.99
N ALA A 150 15.58 -12.75 -6.63
CA ALA A 150 14.67 -13.50 -7.49
C ALA A 150 13.49 -14.07 -6.68
N LEU A 151 13.75 -14.65 -5.51
CA LEU A 151 12.72 -15.14 -4.59
C LEU A 151 11.79 -14.01 -4.13
N TYR A 152 12.35 -12.88 -3.72
CA TYR A 152 11.58 -11.69 -3.36
C TYR A 152 10.68 -11.23 -4.51
N GLN A 153 11.21 -11.23 -5.73
CA GLN A 153 10.44 -10.84 -6.92
C GLN A 153 9.26 -11.78 -7.19
N THR A 154 9.38 -13.08 -6.89
CA THR A 154 8.28 -14.06 -7.04
C THR A 154 7.11 -13.77 -6.10
N VAL A 155 7.38 -13.30 -4.88
CA VAL A 155 6.35 -13.02 -3.86
C VAL A 155 6.03 -11.53 -3.73
N ARG A 156 6.61 -10.68 -4.59
CA ARG A 156 6.56 -9.21 -4.46
C ARG A 156 5.14 -8.68 -4.36
N GLU A 157 4.20 -9.24 -5.11
CA GLU A 157 2.81 -8.77 -5.10
C GLU A 157 2.15 -8.98 -3.73
N GLN A 158 2.40 -10.13 -3.09
CA GLN A 158 1.91 -10.43 -1.75
C GLN A 158 2.57 -9.51 -0.72
N LEU A 159 3.90 -9.33 -0.79
CA LEU A 159 4.60 -8.45 0.16
C LEU A 159 4.14 -6.99 0.02
N THR A 160 4.02 -6.51 -1.22
CA THR A 160 3.50 -5.16 -1.56
C THR A 160 2.07 -4.96 -1.06
N ALA A 161 1.21 -5.97 -1.17
CA ALA A 161 -0.14 -5.87 -0.66
C ALA A 161 -0.18 -5.69 0.87
N THR A 162 0.79 -6.23 1.62
CA THR A 162 0.88 -5.99 3.08
C THR A 162 1.42 -4.61 3.44
N GLN A 163 2.25 -4.00 2.59
CA GLN A 163 2.73 -2.63 2.77
C GLN A 163 1.60 -1.60 2.69
N ARG A 164 0.50 -1.96 2.02
CA ARG A 164 -0.71 -1.14 1.97
C ARG A 164 -1.61 -1.28 3.18
N GLN A 165 -1.38 -2.30 4.03
CA GLN A 165 -2.18 -2.57 5.24
C GLN A 165 -1.65 -1.74 6.40
N ALA A 166 -2.55 -1.29 7.28
CA ALA A 166 -2.14 -0.73 8.56
C ALA A 166 -1.29 -1.76 9.33
N ILE A 167 -0.15 -1.32 9.88
CA ILE A 167 0.72 -2.20 10.67
C ILE A 167 -0.05 -2.62 11.92
N PRO A 168 -0.24 -3.92 12.20
CA PRO A 168 -1.07 -4.39 13.31
C PRO A 168 -0.63 -3.97 14.72
N ILE A 169 0.47 -3.23 14.87
CA ILE A 169 1.16 -2.94 16.15
C ILE A 169 1.71 -1.49 16.20
N THR A 170 1.18 -0.56 15.41
CA THR A 170 1.45 0.87 15.61
C THR A 170 0.20 1.51 16.21
N ASP A 171 0.00 1.34 17.51
CA ASP A 171 -0.78 2.32 18.26
C ASP A 171 -0.01 3.64 18.19
N PRO A 172 -0.60 4.75 17.72
CA PRO A 172 -0.05 6.06 18.03
C PRO A 172 -0.19 6.24 19.54
N ALA A 173 0.95 6.21 20.24
CA ALA A 173 1.01 6.70 21.61
C ALA A 173 0.49 8.15 21.71
#